data_AF-A0A0C9TJL9-F1
#
_entry.id   AF-A0A0C9TJL9-F1
#
_cell.length_a   1.000
_cell.length_b   1.000
_cell.length_c   1.000
_cell.angle_alpha   90.00
_cell.angle_beta   90.00
_cell.angle_gamma   90.00
#
_symmetry.space_group_name_H-M   'P 1'
#
loop_
_entity.id
_entity.type
_entity.pdbx_description
1 polymer ?
#
loop_
_entity_poly.entity_id
_entity_poly.type
_entity_poly.pdbx_seq_one_letter_code
_entity_poly.pdbx_strand_id
1 'polypeptide(L)'
;MLPQVRSLVPNYIISQLNLLDVDHHACDPSNQGGCSRCAPLTTSVCCDIHHPDTFHLFDSSFVPVPKLPNRSRLNRFKMGPKEYELCEALEDWREGKTREIHGKSNLIDIGPSLVMPDDILDRIVTCAHYLKIKSVDDLRRETHWSKTNQFGAEVISVIHHIIPIPITPAVFTTTPLQSRFNLSTSRQLPAEVGRQSETTGNSSSKKNKCSACGLEGHNRTLSRFLRHRTDEDSRFYLGRNRTACAMHPDYSGKENVSTL
;
A
#
# COMPACT_ATOMS: atom_id res chain seq x y z
N MET A 1 0.90 -47.61 17.72
CA MET A 1 0.42 -47.57 16.32
C MET A 1 -0.06 -46.15 16.04
N LEU A 2 0.74 -45.36 15.33
CA LEU A 2 0.44 -43.95 14.99
C LEU A 2 -0.02 -43.87 13.53
N PRO A 3 -1.06 -43.08 13.19
CA PRO A 3 -1.43 -42.88 11.80
C PRO A 3 -0.53 -41.79 11.19
N GLN A 4 0.09 -42.11 10.06
CA GLN A 4 0.75 -41.11 9.22
C GLN A 4 -0.30 -40.22 8.55
N VAL A 5 -0.32 -38.95 8.90
CA VAL A 5 -1.08 -37.92 8.17
C VAL A 5 -0.16 -37.34 7.10
N ARG A 6 -0.36 -37.77 5.86
CA ARG A 6 0.30 -37.17 4.68
C ARG A 6 -0.31 -35.79 4.43
N SER A 7 0.48 -34.75 4.69
CA SER A 7 0.19 -33.38 4.28
C SER A 7 0.37 -33.26 2.77
N LEU A 8 -0.73 -33.02 2.04
CA LEU A 8 -0.72 -32.59 0.64
C LEU A 8 -0.97 -31.08 0.64
N VAL A 9 0.08 -30.29 0.49
CA VAL A 9 -0.03 -28.85 0.23
C VAL A 9 -0.06 -28.65 -1.29
N PRO A 10 -1.10 -28.03 -1.88
CA PRO A 10 -1.06 -27.63 -3.28
C PRO A 10 -0.25 -26.34 -3.41
N ASN A 11 0.96 -26.46 -3.96
CA ASN A 11 1.73 -25.33 -4.46
C ASN A 11 1.01 -24.76 -5.69
N TYR A 12 0.28 -23.65 -5.53
CA TYR A 12 -0.22 -22.88 -6.68
C TYR A 12 0.79 -21.77 -7.00
N ILE A 13 1.89 -22.15 -7.66
CA ILE A 13 2.74 -21.19 -8.35
C ILE A 13 2.01 -20.88 -9.66
N ILE A 14 1.46 -19.67 -9.80
CA ILE A 14 1.07 -19.12 -11.10
C ILE A 14 2.37 -18.83 -11.85
N SER A 15 2.96 -19.87 -12.41
CA SER A 15 3.99 -19.76 -13.42
C SER A 15 3.29 -19.22 -14.66
N GLN A 16 3.79 -18.08 -15.17
CA GLN A 16 3.63 -17.72 -16.57
C GLN A 16 4.37 -18.77 -17.42
N LEU A 17 3.80 -19.98 -17.44
CA LEU A 17 4.15 -21.01 -18.39
C LEU A 17 3.71 -20.48 -19.74
N ASN A 18 4.66 -20.49 -20.67
CA ASN A 18 4.37 -20.58 -22.09
C ASN A 18 3.11 -21.44 -22.24
N LEU A 19 2.07 -20.85 -22.86
CA LEU A 19 0.93 -21.58 -23.43
C LEU A 19 1.50 -22.46 -24.56
N LEU A 20 2.32 -23.44 -24.20
CA LEU A 20 2.58 -24.59 -25.04
C LEU A 20 1.24 -25.27 -25.10
N ASP A 21 0.61 -25.09 -26.25
CA ASP A 21 -0.60 -25.74 -26.74
C ASP A 21 -0.80 -27.09 -26.04
N VAL A 22 -1.47 -27.08 -24.89
CA VAL A 22 -1.81 -28.32 -24.19
C VAL A 22 -2.93 -28.88 -25.00
N ASP A 23 -2.58 -29.75 -25.94
CA ASP A 23 -3.51 -30.37 -26.85
C ASP A 23 -4.63 -31.02 -26.04
N HIS A 24 -5.80 -30.38 -26.06
CA HIS A 24 -6.98 -30.81 -25.33
C HIS A 24 -7.48 -32.19 -25.82
N HIS A 25 -7.02 -32.63 -26.99
CA HIS A 25 -7.25 -33.99 -27.51
C HIS A 25 -6.45 -35.06 -26.75
N ALA A 26 -5.36 -34.72 -26.05
CA ALA A 26 -4.55 -35.68 -25.32
C ALA A 26 -5.30 -36.33 -24.14
N CYS A 27 -6.32 -35.66 -23.60
CA CYS A 27 -7.09 -36.16 -22.46
C CYS A 27 -8.15 -37.22 -22.86
N ASP A 28 -8.68 -37.15 -24.08
CA ASP A 28 -9.66 -38.11 -24.60
C ASP A 28 -9.51 -38.23 -26.12
N PRO A 29 -8.66 -39.17 -26.59
CA PRO A 29 -8.43 -39.38 -28.02
C PRO A 29 -9.66 -39.91 -28.78
N SER A 30 -10.68 -40.37 -28.07
CA SER A 30 -11.92 -40.90 -28.68
C SER A 30 -12.90 -39.78 -29.04
N ASN A 31 -12.73 -38.59 -28.43
CA ASN A 31 -13.54 -37.43 -28.72
C ASN A 31 -12.71 -36.37 -29.45
N GLN A 32 -13.14 -36.03 -30.67
CA GLN A 32 -12.48 -35.02 -31.49
C GLN A 32 -12.52 -33.62 -30.85
N GLY A 33 -13.36 -33.37 -29.84
CA GLY A 33 -13.38 -32.12 -29.07
C GLY A 33 -12.61 -32.15 -27.75
N GLY A 34 -11.98 -33.27 -27.38
CA GLY A 34 -11.44 -33.49 -26.04
C GLY A 34 -12.53 -33.74 -24.98
N CYS A 35 -12.14 -34.02 -23.74
CA CYS A 35 -13.11 -34.26 -22.67
C CYS A 35 -13.81 -32.95 -22.25
N SER A 36 -14.96 -33.03 -21.55
CA SER A 36 -15.72 -31.84 -21.11
C SER A 36 -14.96 -30.86 -20.22
N ARG A 37 -13.81 -31.27 -19.65
CA ARG A 37 -12.94 -30.40 -18.84
C ARG A 37 -11.83 -29.73 -19.65
N CYS A 38 -11.41 -30.35 -20.76
CA CYS A 38 -10.28 -29.89 -21.57
C CYS A 38 -10.73 -29.22 -22.87
N ALA A 39 -11.93 -29.54 -23.36
CA ALA A 39 -12.51 -28.91 -24.53
C ALA A 39 -12.57 -27.39 -24.35
N PRO A 40 -12.10 -26.58 -25.32
CA PRO A 40 -12.27 -25.14 -25.29
C PRO A 40 -13.74 -24.79 -25.11
N LEU A 41 -14.05 -23.93 -24.14
CA LEU A 41 -15.41 -23.43 -23.99
C LEU A 41 -15.73 -22.60 -25.23
N THR A 42 -16.77 -23.00 -25.96
CA THR A 42 -17.28 -22.22 -27.08
C THR A 42 -17.91 -20.95 -26.53
N THR A 43 -17.28 -19.80 -26.79
CA THR A 43 -17.86 -18.51 -26.45
C THR A 43 -18.91 -18.16 -27.50
N SER A 44 -20.13 -17.82 -27.07
CA SER A 44 -21.18 -17.32 -27.97
C SER A 44 -20.93 -15.90 -28.45
N VAL A 45 -19.96 -15.22 -27.83
CA VAL A 45 -19.54 -13.85 -28.11
C VAL A 45 -18.10 -13.90 -28.62
N CYS A 46 -17.89 -13.41 -29.85
CA CYS A 46 -16.59 -13.38 -30.49
C CYS A 46 -15.70 -12.24 -29.95
N CYS A 47 -16.12 -10.99 -30.15
CA CYS A 47 -15.42 -9.80 -29.67
C CYS A 47 -16.36 -8.58 -29.64
N ASP A 48 -15.87 -7.49 -29.09
CA ASP A 48 -16.52 -6.17 -29.02
C ASP A 48 -16.87 -5.58 -30.40
N ILE A 49 -16.13 -5.96 -31.45
CA ILE A 49 -16.43 -5.54 -32.83
C ILE A 49 -17.69 -6.23 -33.36
N HIS A 50 -17.83 -7.55 -33.14
CA HIS A 50 -18.93 -8.33 -33.72
C HIS A 50 -20.19 -8.33 -32.86
N HIS A 51 -20.06 -8.06 -31.55
CA HIS A 51 -21.18 -8.05 -30.61
C HIS A 51 -21.13 -6.84 -29.68
N PRO A 52 -21.10 -5.60 -30.19
CA PRO A 52 -20.92 -4.39 -29.37
C PRO A 52 -21.94 -4.30 -28.22
N ASP A 53 -23.19 -4.74 -28.47
CA ASP A 53 -24.25 -4.73 -27.46
C ASP A 53 -23.93 -5.56 -26.21
N THR A 54 -23.17 -6.65 -26.38
CA THR A 54 -22.77 -7.53 -25.27
C THR A 54 -21.68 -6.91 -24.39
N PHE A 55 -21.00 -5.88 -24.89
CA PHE A 55 -19.91 -5.21 -24.17
C PHE A 55 -20.29 -3.86 -23.55
N HIS A 56 -21.51 -3.37 -23.75
CA HIS A 56 -21.98 -2.12 -23.11
C HIS A 56 -21.95 -2.15 -21.58
N LEU A 57 -21.98 -3.34 -20.96
CA LEU A 57 -21.78 -3.48 -19.51
C LEU A 57 -20.35 -3.12 -19.07
N PHE A 58 -19.38 -3.20 -19.98
CA PHE A 58 -18.00 -2.80 -19.74
C PHE A 58 -17.71 -1.35 -20.13
N ASP A 59 -18.63 -0.69 -20.86
CA ASP A 59 -18.66 0.77 -21.09
C ASP A 59 -19.07 1.54 -19.81
N SER A 60 -18.61 1.08 -18.65
CA SER A 60 -18.78 1.82 -17.41
C SER A 60 -18.06 3.15 -17.58
N SER A 61 -18.83 4.24 -17.65
CA SER A 61 -18.28 5.59 -17.66
C SER A 61 -17.36 5.71 -16.46
N PHE A 62 -16.05 5.82 -16.71
CA PHE A 62 -15.06 5.94 -15.65
C PHE A 62 -15.39 7.19 -14.84
N VAL A 63 -16.08 7.01 -13.71
CA VAL A 63 -16.28 8.08 -12.74
C VAL A 63 -14.87 8.44 -12.26
N PRO A 64 -14.37 9.67 -12.51
CA PRO A 64 -13.04 10.04 -12.08
C PRO A 64 -12.96 9.86 -10.57
N VAL A 65 -12.17 8.88 -10.13
CA VAL A 65 -11.94 8.66 -8.71
C VAL A 65 -11.32 9.94 -8.15
N PRO A 66 -11.91 10.55 -7.10
CA PRO A 66 -11.33 11.73 -6.48
C PRO A 66 -9.86 11.46 -6.16
N LYS A 67 -8.96 12.35 -6.63
CA LYS A 67 -7.53 12.21 -6.39
C LYS A 67 -7.30 12.24 -4.89
N LEU A 68 -6.86 11.11 -4.33
CA LEU A 68 -6.42 11.05 -2.94
C LEU A 68 -5.28 12.06 -2.73
N PRO A 69 -5.21 12.71 -1.56
CA PRO A 69 -4.12 13.61 -1.24
C PRO A 69 -2.78 12.87 -1.41
N ASN A 70 -1.78 13.55 -1.96
CA ASN A 70 -0.47 12.94 -2.15
C ASN A 70 0.18 12.62 -0.80
N ARG A 71 0.83 11.46 -0.74
CA ARG A 71 1.69 11.06 0.37
C ARG A 71 2.85 12.03 0.54
N SER A 72 3.29 12.23 1.79
CA SER A 72 4.48 13.04 2.06
C SER A 72 5.73 12.42 1.42
N ARG A 73 6.56 13.26 0.80
CA ARG A 73 7.89 12.85 0.34
C ARG A 73 8.84 12.86 1.54
N LEU A 74 9.30 11.68 1.94
CA LEU A 74 10.16 11.50 3.09
C LEU A 74 11.55 11.08 2.60
N ASN A 75 12.58 11.62 3.25
CA ASN A 75 13.96 11.22 2.96
C ASN A 75 14.23 9.84 3.57
N ARG A 76 15.28 9.18 3.07
CA ARG A 76 15.81 8.01 3.76
C ARG A 76 16.34 8.46 5.12
N PHE A 77 16.03 7.68 6.15
CA PHE A 77 16.54 7.90 7.50
C PHE A 77 17.21 6.62 8.01
N LYS A 78 18.01 6.75 9.05
CA LYS A 78 18.62 5.62 9.75
C LYS A 78 17.74 5.26 10.94
N MET A 79 17.31 4.01 11.04
CA MET A 79 16.53 3.55 12.20
C MET A 79 17.30 3.78 13.49
N GLY A 80 16.67 4.49 14.42
CA GLY A 80 17.12 4.63 15.80
C GLY A 80 16.39 3.64 16.72
N PRO A 81 16.72 3.65 18.03
CA PRO A 81 16.16 2.71 19.00
C PRO A 81 14.63 2.71 19.05
N LYS A 82 14.01 3.91 19.02
CA LYS A 82 12.54 4.04 19.04
C LYS A 82 11.88 3.51 17.79
N GLU A 83 12.51 3.66 16.63
CA GLU A 83 11.96 3.11 15.39
C GLU A 83 12.07 1.59 15.32
N TYR A 84 13.10 0.99 15.91
CA TYR A 84 13.17 -0.47 16.10
C TYR A 84 12.09 -0.96 17.04
N GLU A 85 11.92 -0.30 18.19
CA GLU A 85 10.88 -0.61 19.17
C GLU A 85 9.48 -0.51 18.53
N LEU A 86 9.22 0.53 17.73
CA LEU A 86 7.96 0.68 17.01
C LEU A 86 7.76 -0.42 15.96
N CYS A 87 8.81 -0.78 15.23
CA CYS A 87 8.76 -1.86 14.25
C CYS A 87 8.39 -3.20 14.91
N GLU A 88 9.06 -3.55 16.01
CA GLU A 88 8.80 -4.77 16.78
C GLU A 88 7.37 -4.78 17.37
N ALA A 89 6.92 -3.67 17.97
CA ALA A 89 5.57 -3.58 18.52
C ALA A 89 4.49 -3.71 17.44
N LEU A 90 4.71 -3.16 16.24
CA LEU A 90 3.79 -3.31 15.12
C LEU A 90 3.80 -4.73 14.56
N GLU A 91 4.95 -5.39 14.52
CA GLU A 91 5.11 -6.81 14.16
C GLU A 91 4.28 -7.71 15.08
N ASP A 92 4.47 -7.56 16.39
CA ASP A 92 3.73 -8.31 17.40
C ASP A 92 2.22 -8.05 17.31
N TRP A 93 1.84 -6.77 17.13
CA TRP A 93 0.44 -6.39 16.95
C TRP A 93 -0.17 -7.06 15.70
N ARG A 94 0.51 -7.04 14.54
CA ARG A 94 -0.03 -7.66 13.31
C ARG A 94 -0.06 -9.18 13.36
N GLU A 95 0.88 -9.83 14.05
CA GLU A 95 0.83 -11.28 14.31
C GLU A 95 -0.36 -11.64 15.21
N GLY A 96 -0.56 -10.88 16.29
CA GLY A 96 -1.71 -11.00 17.17
C GLY A 96 -3.04 -10.85 16.42
N LYS A 97 -3.16 -9.77 15.64
CA LYS A 97 -4.38 -9.46 14.87
C LYS A 97 -4.67 -10.48 13.77
N THR A 98 -3.63 -11.00 13.11
CA THR A 98 -3.80 -12.04 12.08
C THR A 98 -4.31 -13.33 12.68
N ARG A 99 -3.75 -13.74 13.82
CA ARG A 99 -4.23 -14.91 14.57
C ARG A 99 -5.66 -14.73 15.08
N GLU A 100 -6.01 -13.54 15.54
CA GLU A 100 -7.37 -13.21 16.01
C GLU A 100 -8.41 -13.35 14.89
N ILE A 101 -8.14 -12.77 13.71
CA ILE A 101 -9.14 -12.62 12.63
C ILE A 101 -9.14 -13.82 11.68
N HIS A 102 -7.95 -14.31 11.35
CA HIS A 102 -7.78 -15.35 10.34
C HIS A 102 -7.44 -16.72 10.96
N GLY A 103 -7.21 -16.79 12.27
CA GLY A 103 -6.85 -18.02 12.96
C GLY A 103 -5.37 -18.39 12.80
N LYS A 104 -4.93 -19.36 13.60
CA LYS A 104 -3.53 -19.78 13.69
C LYS A 104 -3.00 -20.39 12.38
N SER A 105 -3.83 -21.15 11.65
CA SER A 105 -3.40 -21.80 10.40
C SER A 105 -2.99 -20.77 9.34
N ASN A 106 -3.83 -19.75 9.11
CA ASN A 106 -3.51 -18.68 8.15
C ASN A 106 -2.27 -17.88 8.55
N LEU A 107 -2.04 -17.67 9.86
CA LEU A 107 -0.81 -17.05 10.34
C LEU A 107 0.44 -17.89 10.00
N ILE A 108 0.36 -19.22 10.04
CA ILE A 108 1.48 -20.11 9.71
C ILE A 108 1.68 -20.20 8.19
N ASP A 109 0.59 -20.34 7.44
CA ASP A 109 0.65 -20.63 6.00
C ASP A 109 0.92 -19.38 5.15
N ILE A 110 0.37 -18.23 5.54
CA ILE A 110 0.44 -16.97 4.77
C ILE A 110 1.24 -15.90 5.52
N GLY A 111 1.08 -15.82 6.85
CA GLY A 111 1.79 -14.85 7.68
C GLY A 111 1.01 -13.58 8.03
N PRO A 112 1.63 -12.68 8.81
CA PRO A 112 0.97 -11.48 9.33
C PRO A 112 0.66 -10.40 8.28
N SER A 113 1.21 -10.54 7.07
CA SER A 113 0.98 -9.64 5.93
C SER A 113 -0.49 -9.62 5.49
N LEU A 114 -1.29 -10.63 5.86
CA LEU A 114 -2.75 -10.66 5.70
C LEU A 114 -3.44 -9.46 6.34
N VAL A 115 -2.97 -9.03 7.52
CA VAL A 115 -3.52 -7.85 8.20
C VAL A 115 -2.83 -6.58 7.73
N MET A 116 -1.50 -6.54 7.79
CA MET A 116 -0.70 -5.37 7.45
C MET A 116 0.52 -5.80 6.63
N PRO A 117 0.53 -5.52 5.32
CA PRO A 117 1.69 -5.77 4.46
C PRO A 117 2.96 -5.05 4.94
N ASP A 118 4.13 -5.60 4.58
CA ASP A 118 5.43 -5.08 5.02
C ASP A 118 5.69 -3.64 4.55
N ASP A 119 5.29 -3.30 3.33
CA ASP A 119 5.46 -1.94 2.78
C ASP A 119 4.63 -0.90 3.54
N ILE A 120 3.46 -1.30 4.06
CA ILE A 120 2.64 -0.46 4.93
C ILE A 120 3.31 -0.28 6.28
N LEU A 121 3.85 -1.35 6.88
CA LEU A 121 4.58 -1.29 8.15
C LEU A 121 5.79 -0.36 8.05
N ASP A 122 6.65 -0.57 7.04
CA ASP A 122 7.82 0.28 6.77
C ASP A 122 7.44 1.74 6.58
N ARG A 123 6.34 1.99 5.86
CA ARG A 123 5.80 3.33 5.65
C ARG A 123 5.35 3.97 6.95
N ILE A 124 4.68 3.21 7.83
CA ILE A 124 4.24 3.69 9.15
C ILE A 124 5.44 4.11 9.99
N VAL A 125 6.45 3.24 10.11
CA VAL A 125 7.67 3.52 10.89
C VAL A 125 8.37 4.77 10.35
N THR A 126 8.51 4.88 9.02
CA THR A 126 9.10 6.05 8.37
C THR A 126 8.30 7.33 8.65
N CYS A 127 6.97 7.28 8.56
CA CYS A 127 6.13 8.45 8.80
C CYS A 127 6.10 8.85 10.28
N ALA A 128 6.17 7.88 11.19
CA ALA A 128 6.22 8.11 12.62
C ALA A 128 7.53 8.80 13.03
N HIS A 129 8.68 8.38 12.45
CA HIS A 129 9.97 9.06 12.64
C HIS A 129 9.89 10.57 12.32
N TYR A 130 9.20 10.94 11.23
CA TYR A 130 9.00 12.33 10.83
C TYR A 130 7.76 13.00 11.45
N LEU A 131 7.11 12.36 12.43
CA LEU A 131 5.90 12.84 13.11
C LEU A 131 4.77 13.24 12.14
N LYS A 132 4.65 12.51 11.03
CA LYS A 132 3.62 12.75 9.99
C LYS A 132 2.28 12.11 10.30
N ILE A 133 2.25 11.10 11.17
CA ILE A 133 1.03 10.40 11.58
C ILE A 133 0.66 10.89 12.97
N LYS A 134 -0.42 11.68 13.08
CA LYS A 134 -0.98 12.15 14.36
C LYS A 134 -2.39 11.63 14.63
N SER A 135 -3.04 11.14 13.59
CA SER A 135 -4.43 10.73 13.57
C SER A 135 -4.63 9.58 12.60
N VAL A 136 -5.78 8.92 12.70
CA VAL A 136 -6.20 7.87 11.76
C VAL A 136 -6.29 8.41 10.32
N ASP A 137 -6.68 9.67 10.14
CA ASP A 137 -6.72 10.31 8.82
C ASP A 137 -5.32 10.51 8.23
N ASP A 138 -4.33 10.86 9.06
CA ASP A 138 -2.94 10.95 8.62
C ASP A 138 -2.40 9.57 8.23
N LEU A 139 -2.69 8.55 9.04
CA LEU A 139 -2.33 7.16 8.73
C LEU A 139 -2.91 6.73 7.37
N ARG A 140 -4.21 7.00 7.14
CA ARG A 140 -4.90 6.67 5.89
C ARG A 140 -4.25 7.40 4.71
N ARG A 141 -3.96 8.69 4.87
CA ARG A 141 -3.35 9.54 3.84
C ARG A 141 -1.92 9.12 3.51
N GLU A 142 -1.12 8.76 4.51
CA GLU A 142 0.31 8.47 4.29
C GLU A 142 0.58 7.05 3.80
N THR A 143 -0.30 6.09 4.10
CA THR A 143 -0.12 4.67 3.76
C THR A 143 -1.04 4.20 2.64
N HIS A 144 -2.20 4.83 2.47
CA HIS A 144 -3.34 4.32 1.69
C HIS A 144 -3.73 2.88 2.07
N TRP A 145 -3.47 2.48 3.30
CA TRP A 145 -3.80 1.14 3.76
C TRP A 145 -5.32 0.99 3.86
N SER A 146 -5.88 0.03 3.11
CA SER A 146 -7.33 -0.19 3.00
C SER A 146 -8.00 -0.50 4.34
N LYS A 147 -7.28 -1.10 5.29
CA LYS A 147 -7.79 -1.47 6.61
C LYS A 147 -7.62 -0.36 7.66
N THR A 148 -7.26 0.86 7.27
CA THR A 148 -7.11 1.98 8.20
C THR A 148 -8.41 2.28 8.96
N ASN A 149 -9.57 2.15 8.32
CA ASN A 149 -10.85 2.38 8.99
C ASN A 149 -11.16 1.31 10.05
N GLN A 150 -10.60 0.11 9.91
CA GLN A 150 -10.84 -1.01 10.82
C GLN A 150 -9.84 -1.03 11.99
N PHE A 151 -8.55 -0.83 11.69
CA PHE A 151 -7.47 -1.02 12.66
C PHE A 151 -6.68 0.25 12.97
N GLY A 152 -6.99 1.37 12.31
CA GLY A 152 -6.18 2.58 12.41
C GLY A 152 -6.09 3.12 13.83
N ALA A 153 -7.15 3.04 14.63
CA ALA A 153 -7.14 3.51 16.02
C ALA A 153 -6.19 2.69 16.93
N GLU A 154 -6.15 1.36 16.75
CA GLU A 154 -5.23 0.49 17.48
C GLU A 154 -3.77 0.79 17.09
N VAL A 155 -3.51 0.90 15.79
CA VAL A 155 -2.17 1.21 15.26
C VAL A 155 -1.69 2.59 15.73
N ILE A 156 -2.56 3.60 15.73
CA ILE A 156 -2.26 4.93 16.27
C ILE A 156 -1.89 4.85 17.76
N SER A 157 -2.60 4.02 18.53
CA SER A 157 -2.29 3.81 19.94
C SER A 157 -0.90 3.21 20.14
N VAL A 158 -0.51 2.22 19.33
CA VAL A 158 0.84 1.64 19.34
C VAL A 158 1.90 2.70 19.01
N ILE A 159 1.68 3.50 17.96
CA ILE A 159 2.60 4.58 17.55
C ILE A 159 2.80 5.59 18.68
N HIS A 160 1.70 6.08 19.27
CA HIS A 160 1.76 7.12 20.30
C HIS A 160 2.36 6.64 21.62
N HIS A 161 2.28 5.33 21.90
CA HIS A 161 2.91 4.74 23.07
C HIS A 161 4.45 4.85 23.01
N ILE A 162 5.03 4.65 21.83
CA ILE A 162 6.49 4.57 21.63
C ILE A 162 7.07 5.92 21.18
N ILE A 163 6.38 6.60 20.26
CA ILE A 163 6.72 7.90 19.71
C ILE A 163 5.64 8.90 20.13
N PRO A 164 5.71 9.43 21.37
CA PRO A 164 4.72 10.39 21.85
C PRO A 164 4.80 11.67 21.03
N ILE A 165 3.63 12.17 20.63
CA ILE A 165 3.53 13.44 19.93
C ILE A 165 3.81 14.57 20.92
N PRO A 166 4.70 15.52 20.61
CA PRO A 166 4.87 16.71 21.42
C PRO A 166 3.53 17.46 21.45
N ILE A 167 2.88 17.48 22.61
CA ILE A 167 1.76 18.38 22.86
C ILE A 167 2.39 19.76 22.97
N THR A 168 2.47 20.48 21.86
CA THR A 168 2.80 21.90 21.92
C THR A 168 1.60 22.58 22.57
N PRO A 169 1.74 23.17 23.77
CA PRO A 169 0.66 23.96 24.35
C PRO A 169 0.35 25.05 23.33
N ALA A 170 -0.91 25.16 22.93
CA ALA A 170 -1.36 26.25 22.10
C ALA A 170 -1.00 27.54 22.85
N VAL A 171 0.09 28.19 22.44
CA VAL A 171 0.38 29.54 22.88
C VAL A 171 -0.70 30.37 22.23
N PHE A 172 -1.78 30.59 22.98
CA PHE A 172 -2.80 31.56 22.65
C PHE A 172 -2.15 32.93 22.71
N THR A 173 -1.39 33.30 21.68
CA THR A 173 -1.08 34.69 21.40
C THR A 173 -2.39 35.34 20.99
N THR A 174 -3.14 35.77 22.00
CA THR A 174 -4.14 36.83 21.90
C THR A 174 -3.39 38.12 21.59
N THR A 175 -2.77 38.20 20.41
CA THR A 175 -2.29 39.48 19.90
C THR A 175 -3.54 40.20 19.39
N PRO A 176 -4.04 41.25 20.07
CA PRO A 176 -5.19 41.98 19.58
C PRO A 176 -4.86 42.54 18.20
N LEU A 177 -5.67 42.19 17.21
CA LEU A 177 -5.69 42.84 15.90
C LEU A 177 -5.89 44.35 16.12
N GLN A 178 -4.81 45.12 15.96
CA GLN A 178 -4.95 46.57 15.86
C GLN A 178 -5.73 46.88 14.58
N SER A 179 -7.01 47.22 14.74
CA SER A 179 -7.87 47.72 13.69
C SER A 179 -7.30 49.05 13.17
N ARG A 180 -6.66 49.02 12.00
CA ARG A 180 -6.33 50.25 11.27
C ARG A 180 -7.60 50.76 10.59
N PHE A 181 -8.36 51.58 11.31
CA PHE A 181 -9.35 52.47 10.70
C PHE A 181 -8.61 53.58 9.94
N ASN A 182 -8.51 53.45 8.63
CA ASN A 182 -8.22 54.58 7.76
C ASN A 182 -9.54 55.25 7.37
N LEU A 183 -9.93 56.28 8.13
CA LEU A 183 -10.89 57.28 7.64
C LEU A 183 -10.15 58.19 6.66
N SER A 184 -10.56 58.21 5.40
CA SER A 184 -10.54 59.42 4.56
C SER A 184 -11.31 59.24 3.25
N THR A 185 -12.37 60.04 3.16
CA THR A 185 -12.73 60.85 1.99
C THR A 185 -13.57 60.22 0.88
N SER A 186 -14.87 60.48 1.04
CA SER A 186 -15.91 60.64 0.02
C SER A 186 -15.42 61.33 -1.27
N ARG A 187 -15.70 60.70 -2.42
CA ARG A 187 -16.12 61.39 -3.65
C ARG A 187 -16.81 60.45 -4.66
N GLN A 188 -18.09 60.73 -4.85
CA GLN A 188 -18.98 60.58 -6.00
C GLN A 188 -18.62 59.67 -7.19
N LEU A 189 -19.59 58.77 -7.47
CA LEU A 189 -20.16 58.31 -8.77
C LEU A 189 -19.85 59.21 -10.00
N PRO A 190 -19.73 58.61 -11.22
CA PRO A 190 -20.90 58.06 -11.90
C PRO A 190 -20.71 56.74 -12.68
N ALA A 191 -21.87 56.20 -13.05
CA ALA A 191 -22.10 54.98 -13.81
C ALA A 191 -21.42 54.93 -15.18
N GLU A 192 -20.91 53.76 -15.57
CA GLU A 192 -20.91 53.30 -16.96
C GLU A 192 -21.04 51.77 -17.07
N VAL A 193 -22.13 51.41 -17.74
CA VAL A 193 -22.33 50.35 -18.74
C VAL A 193 -21.34 49.18 -18.75
N GLY A 194 -21.90 47.99 -18.52
CA GLY A 194 -21.22 46.71 -18.58
C GLY A 194 -20.60 46.40 -19.95
N ARG A 195 -19.41 45.80 -19.89
CA ARG A 195 -18.84 45.04 -21.00
C ARG A 195 -18.28 43.74 -20.43
N GLN A 196 -19.04 42.67 -20.65
CA GLN A 196 -18.60 41.30 -20.45
C GLN A 196 -17.47 41.04 -21.45
N SER A 197 -16.28 40.75 -20.94
CA SER A 197 -15.21 40.11 -21.72
C SER A 197 -15.00 38.72 -21.17
N GLU A 198 -15.66 37.78 -21.83
CA GLU A 198 -15.35 36.37 -21.81
C GLU A 198 -13.95 36.18 -22.43
N THR A 199 -12.94 36.00 -21.60
CA THR A 199 -11.68 35.40 -22.02
C THR A 199 -11.76 33.91 -21.78
N THR A 200 -12.39 33.20 -22.74
CA THR A 200 -12.16 31.77 -22.99
C THR A 200 -10.70 31.58 -23.39
N GLY A 201 -9.83 31.47 -22.39
CA GLY A 201 -8.48 30.97 -22.54
C GLY A 201 -8.52 29.46 -22.76
N ASN A 202 -8.74 29.04 -24.01
CA ASN A 202 -8.51 27.67 -24.45
C ASN A 202 -7.02 27.35 -24.30
N SER A 203 -6.63 26.85 -23.12
CA SER A 203 -5.30 26.26 -22.93
C SER A 203 -5.26 24.94 -23.70
N SER A 204 -4.86 25.00 -24.97
CA SER A 204 -4.53 23.80 -25.74
C SER A 204 -3.38 23.09 -25.03
N SER A 205 -3.69 22.00 -24.33
CA SER A 205 -2.71 21.16 -23.67
C SER A 205 -1.72 20.68 -24.73
N LYS A 206 -0.44 21.02 -24.55
CA LYS A 206 0.63 20.57 -25.44
C LYS A 206 0.64 19.04 -25.40
N LYS A 207 0.31 18.41 -26.53
CA LYS A 207 0.37 16.95 -26.67
C LYS A 207 1.82 16.51 -26.56
N ASN A 208 2.11 15.59 -25.64
CA ASN A 208 3.45 15.06 -25.45
C ASN A 208 3.84 14.20 -26.66
N LYS A 209 4.95 14.56 -27.32
CA LYS A 209 5.55 13.80 -28.44
C LYS A 209 6.65 12.88 -27.93
N CYS A 210 6.78 11.69 -28.52
CA CYS A 210 7.87 10.78 -28.18
C CYS A 210 9.23 11.42 -28.52
N SER A 211 10.17 11.48 -27.58
CA SER A 211 11.49 12.10 -27.83
C SER A 211 12.36 11.32 -28.82
N ALA A 212 12.03 10.06 -29.10
CA ALA A 212 12.79 9.22 -30.04
C ALA A 212 12.25 9.28 -31.48
N CYS A 213 10.92 9.31 -31.67
CA CYS A 213 10.31 9.29 -33.00
C CYS A 213 9.47 10.53 -33.35
N GLY A 214 9.24 11.44 -32.40
CA GLY A 214 8.48 12.68 -32.61
C GLY A 214 6.97 12.52 -32.77
N LEU A 215 6.45 11.29 -32.82
CA LEU A 215 5.02 11.01 -33.02
C LEU A 215 4.22 11.16 -31.71
N GLU A 216 2.97 11.61 -31.84
CA GLU A 216 1.97 11.68 -30.77
C GLU A 216 1.29 10.32 -30.61
N GLY A 217 1.03 9.87 -29.37
CA GLY A 217 0.20 8.69 -29.09
C GLY A 217 0.92 7.45 -28.54
N HIS A 218 2.25 7.39 -28.54
CA HIS A 218 2.99 6.24 -27.99
C HIS A 218 3.58 6.58 -26.61
N ASN A 219 2.85 6.23 -25.55
CA ASN A 219 3.35 6.36 -24.18
C ASN A 219 4.45 5.33 -23.93
N ARG A 220 5.60 5.82 -23.43
CA ARG A 220 6.87 5.11 -23.19
C ARG A 220 6.78 3.95 -22.19
N THR A 221 5.59 3.63 -21.69
CA THR A 221 5.36 2.80 -20.50
C THR A 221 5.48 1.29 -20.77
N LEU A 222 5.39 0.84 -22.03
CA LEU A 222 5.45 -0.60 -22.35
C LEU A 222 6.85 -1.13 -22.67
N SER A 223 7.89 -0.28 -22.75
CA SER A 223 9.24 -0.71 -23.16
C SER A 223 10.22 -0.94 -22.00
N ARG A 224 9.80 -0.77 -20.73
CA ARG A 224 10.71 -0.93 -19.57
C ARG A 224 10.79 -2.34 -18.97
N PHE A 225 10.02 -3.30 -19.45
CA PHE A 225 9.99 -4.64 -18.83
C PHE A 225 11.16 -5.57 -19.19
N LEU A 226 12.10 -5.16 -20.05
CA LEU A 226 13.13 -6.08 -20.57
C LEU A 226 14.60 -5.64 -20.45
N ARG A 227 14.94 -4.59 -19.68
CA ARG A 227 16.37 -4.27 -19.45
C ARG A 227 16.65 -3.81 -18.03
N HIS A 228 17.20 -4.74 -17.25
CA HIS A 228 18.30 -4.62 -16.27
C HIS A 228 18.03 -5.47 -15.02
N ARG A 229 18.59 -6.67 -15.03
CA ARG A 229 18.85 -7.48 -13.85
C ARG A 229 20.33 -7.86 -13.88
N THR A 230 21.18 -6.99 -13.34
CA THR A 230 22.54 -7.32 -12.91
C THR A 230 22.92 -6.41 -11.74
N ASP A 231 23.50 -7.05 -10.73
CA ASP A 231 24.22 -6.56 -9.54
C ASP A 231 23.40 -6.00 -8.37
N GLU A 232 23.20 -6.82 -7.31
CA GLU A 232 24.16 -7.16 -6.22
C GLU A 232 24.13 -6.07 -5.13
N ASP A 233 23.04 -6.03 -4.35
CA ASP A 233 23.08 -5.53 -2.96
C ASP A 233 21.87 -5.96 -2.09
N SER A 234 21.22 -7.09 -2.41
CA SER A 234 20.01 -7.56 -1.73
C SER A 234 20.25 -8.85 -0.92
N ARG A 235 21.29 -8.84 -0.07
CA ARG A 235 21.56 -9.88 0.92
C ARG A 235 21.40 -9.37 2.35
N PHE A 236 20.23 -8.83 2.69
CA PHE A 236 19.69 -8.87 4.06
C PHE A 236 18.17 -8.96 3.93
N TYR A 237 17.52 -9.76 4.77
CA TYR A 237 16.11 -10.16 4.73
C TYR A 237 15.76 -11.37 3.83
N LEU A 238 16.47 -12.48 4.05
CA LEU A 238 15.85 -13.79 3.92
C LEU A 238 15.86 -14.49 5.28
N GLY A 239 14.66 -14.75 5.79
CA GLY A 239 14.36 -15.88 6.67
C GLY A 239 14.88 -15.82 8.10
N ARG A 240 14.18 -15.11 9.00
CA ARG A 240 14.14 -15.52 10.40
C ARG A 240 13.08 -16.61 10.57
N ASN A 241 13.47 -17.85 10.30
CA ASN A 241 12.88 -19.00 10.96
C ASN A 241 13.16 -18.85 12.46
N ARG A 242 12.09 -18.81 13.27
CA ARG A 242 12.16 -18.88 14.72
C ARG A 242 12.71 -20.25 15.13
N THR A 243 13.96 -20.29 15.58
CA THR A 243 14.48 -21.36 16.45
C THR A 243 14.82 -20.75 17.81
N ALA A 244 14.00 -21.12 18.80
CA ALA A 244 14.26 -21.19 20.23
C ALA A 244 15.45 -20.39 20.82
N CYS A 245 15.14 -19.26 21.46
CA CYS A 245 15.93 -18.80 22.62
C CYS A 245 15.22 -19.26 23.89
N ALA A 246 15.60 -20.44 24.37
CA ALA A 246 15.37 -20.88 25.74
C ALA A 246 16.73 -21.24 26.32
N MET A 247 17.32 -20.36 27.12
CA MET A 247 18.24 -20.72 28.21
C MET A 247 18.12 -19.66 29.32
N HIS A 248 17.77 -20.17 30.49
CA HIS A 248 17.65 -19.52 31.79
C HIS A 248 18.97 -18.90 32.28
N PRO A 249 18.93 -17.89 33.18
CA PRO A 249 20.09 -17.48 33.94
C PRO A 249 20.32 -18.40 35.15
N ASP A 250 21.50 -19.02 35.23
CA ASP A 250 22.04 -19.63 36.44
C ASP A 250 22.42 -18.52 37.44
N TYR A 251 21.58 -18.35 38.47
CA TYR A 251 21.86 -17.51 39.62
C TYR A 251 22.61 -18.35 40.67
N SER A 252 23.93 -18.45 40.53
CA SER A 252 24.79 -19.04 41.56
C SER A 252 24.96 -18.06 42.72
N GLY A 253 24.27 -18.33 43.82
CA GLY A 253 24.48 -17.67 45.10
C GLY A 253 25.92 -17.86 45.59
N LYS A 254 26.55 -16.75 46.02
CA LYS A 254 27.76 -16.77 46.83
C LYS A 254 27.36 -16.47 48.27
N GLU A 255 27.38 -17.49 49.12
CA GLU A 255 27.33 -17.32 50.56
C GLU A 255 28.68 -16.75 51.03
N ASN A 256 28.64 -15.54 51.59
CA ASN A 256 29.75 -14.98 52.34
C ASN A 256 29.65 -15.43 53.79
N VAL A 257 30.55 -16.33 54.19
CA VAL A 257 30.88 -16.59 55.59
C VAL A 257 31.84 -15.49 56.05
N SER A 258 31.47 -14.72 57.09
CA SER A 258 32.39 -13.90 57.87
C SER A 258 31.85 -13.69 59.29
N THR A 259 32.42 -14.48 60.20
CA THR A 259 32.97 -14.11 61.52
C THR A 259 32.33 -12.95 62.29
N LEU A 260 31.66 -13.26 63.40
CA LEU A 260 32.03 -12.88 64.79
C LEU A 260 31.08 -13.57 65.79
#